data_AF-A0A090RML7-F1
#
_entry.id   AF-A0A090RML7-F1
#
_cell.length_a   1.000
_cell.length_b   1.000
_cell.length_c   1.000
_cell.angle_alpha   90.00
_cell.angle_beta   90.00
_cell.angle_gamma   90.00
#
_symmetry.space_group_name_H-M   'P 1'
#
loop_
_entity.id
_entity.type
_entity.pdbx_description
1 polymer ?
#
loop_
_entity_poly.entity_id
_entity_poly.type
_entity_poly.pdbx_seq_one_letter_code
_entity_poly.pdbx_strand_id
1 'polypeptide(L)'
;MQKDSLNNVHIENESVLITPQQLRDKLPVSDTALEFVRESRQTIADIIHKRDHRLLVVCGPCSIHDIEAAKEYAVKLKALSEELQDQLYIVMRVYFEKPRTRWAGKA
;
A
#
# COMPACT_ATOMS: atom_id res chain seq x y z
N MET A 1 9.46 29.08 12.51
CA MET A 1 10.86 28.60 12.56
C MET A 1 11.74 29.74 13.06
N GLN A 2 12.37 29.61 14.23
CA GLN A 2 13.51 30.49 14.55
C GLN A 2 14.70 29.96 13.74
N LYS A 3 15.07 30.72 12.71
CA LYS A 3 16.28 30.47 11.93
C LYS A 3 17.37 31.32 12.57
N ASP A 4 18.41 30.69 13.06
CA ASP A 4 19.57 31.39 13.64
C ASP A 4 20.87 30.80 13.08
N SER A 5 22.00 31.22 13.63
CA SER A 5 23.33 30.82 13.16
C SER A 5 23.65 29.34 13.37
N LEU A 6 22.91 28.63 14.21
CA LEU A 6 23.11 27.21 14.53
C LEU A 6 21.90 26.36 14.14
N ASN A 7 20.69 26.93 14.20
CA ASN A 7 19.43 26.21 14.04
C ASN A 7 18.81 26.48 12.67
N ASN A 8 18.40 25.40 12.00
CA ASN A 8 17.65 25.42 10.74
C ASN A 8 18.38 26.10 9.55
N VAL A 9 19.72 26.14 9.57
CA VAL A 9 20.56 26.80 8.55
C VAL A 9 20.30 26.27 7.14
N HIS A 10 20.18 24.94 7.00
CA HIS A 10 19.97 24.24 5.71
C HIS A 10 18.54 23.72 5.50
N ILE A 11 17.57 24.21 6.27
CA ILE A 11 16.17 23.88 6.07
C ILE A 11 15.56 24.85 5.06
N GLU A 12 15.05 24.31 3.95
CA GLU A 12 14.33 25.06 2.92
C GLU A 12 12.91 25.39 3.38
N ASN A 13 12.17 24.40 3.89
CA ASN A 13 10.81 24.56 4.37
C ASN A 13 10.46 23.50 5.42
N GLU A 14 9.48 23.80 6.26
CA GLU A 14 8.87 22.90 7.23
C GLU A 14 7.35 23.04 7.15
N SER A 15 6.65 21.92 7.16
CA SER A 15 5.19 21.91 7.21
C SER A 15 4.70 20.86 8.20
N VAL A 16 3.65 21.22 8.95
CA VAL A 16 2.97 20.28 9.83
C VAL A 16 2.13 19.34 8.98
N LEU A 17 2.42 18.05 9.06
CA LEU A 17 1.61 17.02 8.41
C LEU A 17 0.37 16.69 9.25
N ILE A 18 -0.67 16.21 8.59
CA ILE A 18 -1.83 15.63 9.28
C ILE A 18 -1.38 14.49 10.20
N THR A 19 -1.92 14.44 11.41
CA THR A 19 -1.61 13.34 12.34
C THR A 19 -2.25 12.03 11.88
N PRO A 20 -1.72 10.86 12.29
CA PRO A 20 -2.35 9.58 11.99
C PRO A 20 -3.80 9.48 12.47
N GLN A 21 -4.15 10.08 13.61
CA GLN A 21 -5.52 10.10 14.11
C GLN A 21 -6.44 10.91 13.18
N GLN A 22 -6.05 12.14 12.85
CA GLN A 22 -6.81 12.97 11.93
C GLN A 22 -6.98 12.32 10.55
N LEU A 23 -5.98 11.58 10.06
CA LEU A 23 -6.10 10.85 8.80
C LEU A 23 -7.12 9.70 8.89
N ARG A 24 -7.10 8.94 9.99
CA ARG A 24 -8.11 7.89 10.26
C ARG A 24 -9.52 8.47 10.36
N ASP A 25 -9.66 9.63 11.00
CA ASP A 25 -10.96 10.29 11.13
C ASP A 25 -11.48 10.81 9.77
N LYS A 26 -10.59 11.28 8.89
CA LYS A 26 -10.94 11.71 7.53
C LYS A 26 -11.26 10.56 6.58
N LEU A 27 -10.62 9.40 6.76
CA LEU A 27 -10.75 8.22 5.90
C LEU A 27 -11.09 7.00 6.77
N PRO A 28 -12.31 6.93 7.32
CA PRO A 28 -12.72 5.81 8.16
C PRO A 28 -12.75 4.53 7.32
N VAL A 29 -12.18 3.47 7.85
CA VAL A 29 -12.24 2.13 7.27
C VAL A 29 -13.58 1.48 7.61
N SER A 30 -14.18 0.77 6.66
CA SER A 30 -15.41 0.01 6.94
C SER A 30 -15.11 -1.27 7.70
N ASP A 31 -16.09 -1.78 8.46
CA ASP A 31 -15.97 -3.06 9.16
C ASP A 31 -15.67 -4.21 8.20
N THR A 32 -16.27 -4.19 7.00
CA THR A 32 -16.00 -5.17 5.94
C THR A 32 -14.53 -5.15 5.49
N ALA A 33 -13.94 -3.97 5.34
CA ALA A 33 -12.52 -3.86 4.99
C ALA A 33 -11.60 -4.32 6.12
N LEU A 34 -11.97 -4.05 7.38
CA LEU A 34 -11.22 -4.54 8.55
C LEU A 34 -11.24 -6.06 8.63
N GLU A 35 -12.40 -6.69 8.45
CA GLU A 35 -12.52 -8.14 8.43
C GLU A 35 -11.72 -8.74 7.29
N PHE A 36 -11.89 -8.20 6.07
CA PHE A 36 -11.13 -8.65 4.90
C PHE A 36 -9.62 -8.61 5.14
N VAL A 37 -9.09 -7.51 5.72
CA VAL A 37 -7.66 -7.41 6.04
C VAL A 37 -7.23 -8.43 7.10
N ARG A 38 -8.08 -8.70 8.11
CA ARG A 38 -7.81 -9.69 9.15
C ARG A 38 -7.74 -11.10 8.58
N GLU A 39 -8.75 -11.52 7.82
CA GLU A 39 -8.81 -12.82 7.17
C GLU A 39 -7.68 -13.01 6.16
N SER A 40 -7.36 -11.96 5.40
CA SER A 40 -6.26 -11.99 4.43
C SER A 40 -4.91 -12.21 5.11
N ARG A 41 -4.65 -11.53 6.23
CA ARG A 41 -3.42 -11.72 7.01
C ARG A 41 -3.32 -13.12 7.60
N GLN A 42 -4.42 -13.66 8.09
CA GLN A 42 -4.46 -15.03 8.61
C GLN A 42 -4.16 -16.03 7.50
N THR A 43 -4.81 -15.89 6.35
CA THR A 43 -4.58 -16.74 5.17
C THR A 43 -3.11 -16.69 4.72
N ILE A 44 -2.53 -15.48 4.62
CA ILE A 44 -1.11 -15.31 4.28
C ILE A 44 -0.20 -16.01 5.31
N ALA A 45 -0.51 -15.88 6.59
CA ALA A 45 0.25 -16.57 7.64
C ALA A 45 0.16 -18.10 7.50
N ASP A 46 -1.02 -18.63 7.20
CA ASP A 46 -1.23 -20.07 6.99
C ASP A 46 -0.49 -20.58 5.74
N ILE A 47 -0.42 -19.81 4.66
CA ILE A 47 0.42 -20.12 3.48
C ILE A 47 1.90 -20.15 3.86
N ILE A 48 2.40 -19.13 4.57
CA ILE A 48 3.81 -19.05 5.02
C ILE A 48 4.16 -20.23 5.94
N HIS A 49 3.23 -20.65 6.80
CA HIS A 49 3.37 -21.78 7.70
C HIS A 49 3.01 -23.14 7.06
N LYS A 50 2.73 -23.18 5.75
CA LYS A 50 2.38 -24.40 4.99
C LYS A 50 1.13 -25.13 5.49
N ARG A 51 0.22 -24.42 6.17
CA ARG A 51 -1.11 -24.91 6.58
C ARG A 51 -2.14 -24.71 5.46
N ASP A 52 -1.88 -23.75 4.59
CA ASP A 52 -2.55 -23.56 3.30
C ASP A 52 -1.52 -23.89 2.19
N HIS A 53 -1.96 -24.64 1.19
CA HIS A 53 -1.11 -25.16 0.11
C HIS A 53 -1.00 -24.20 -1.08
N ARG A 54 -1.84 -23.16 -1.12
CA ARG A 54 -1.86 -22.19 -2.21
C ARG A 54 -0.57 -21.38 -2.28
N LEU A 55 -0.21 -20.95 -3.48
CA LEU A 55 0.92 -20.06 -3.69
C LEU A 55 0.51 -18.60 -3.45
N LEU A 56 1.17 -17.91 -2.53
CA LEU A 56 1.04 -16.46 -2.36
C LEU A 56 1.69 -15.73 -3.54
N VAL A 57 0.92 -14.88 -4.23
CA VAL A 57 1.40 -14.08 -5.36
C VAL A 57 1.16 -12.60 -5.07
N VAL A 58 2.23 -11.82 -4.97
CA VAL A 58 2.15 -10.35 -4.85
C VAL A 58 2.48 -9.73 -6.20
N CYS A 59 1.46 -9.20 -6.90
CA CYS A 59 1.63 -8.66 -8.26
C CYS A 59 0.83 -7.37 -8.48
N GLY A 60 1.33 -6.52 -9.38
CA GLY A 60 0.74 -5.22 -9.66
C GLY A 60 1.74 -4.23 -10.25
N PRO A 61 1.32 -2.98 -10.50
CA PRO A 61 2.18 -1.92 -11.00
C PRO A 61 3.44 -1.72 -10.13
N CYS A 62 4.54 -1.27 -10.75
CA CYS A 62 5.79 -1.00 -10.03
C CYS A 62 5.58 0.08 -8.96
N SER A 63 4.91 1.17 -9.33
CA SER A 63 4.41 2.23 -8.46
C SER A 63 3.10 2.79 -9.04
N ILE A 64 2.20 3.23 -8.19
CA ILE A 64 0.91 3.82 -8.55
C ILE A 64 1.07 5.34 -8.64
N HIS A 65 0.75 5.89 -9.82
CA HIS A 65 0.71 7.33 -10.09
C HIS A 65 -0.64 7.77 -10.69
N ASP A 66 -1.47 6.80 -11.12
CA ASP A 66 -2.83 7.01 -11.62
C ASP A 66 -3.80 6.13 -10.82
N ILE A 67 -4.76 6.78 -10.15
CA ILE A 67 -5.74 6.13 -9.28
C ILE A 67 -6.77 5.33 -10.09
N GLU A 68 -7.21 5.84 -11.24
CA GLU A 68 -8.25 5.19 -12.03
C GLU A 68 -7.69 3.96 -12.75
N ALA A 69 -6.49 4.07 -13.31
CA ALA A 69 -5.79 2.91 -13.86
C ALA A 69 -5.52 1.85 -12.79
N ALA A 70 -5.19 2.26 -11.55
CA ALA A 70 -5.00 1.31 -10.45
C ALA A 70 -6.30 0.59 -10.07
N LYS A 71 -7.45 1.29 -10.04
CA LYS A 71 -8.76 0.67 -9.79
C LYS A 71 -9.16 -0.29 -10.92
N GLU A 72 -8.97 0.10 -12.17
CA GLU A 72 -9.24 -0.77 -13.32
C GLU A 72 -8.41 -2.05 -13.25
N TYR A 73 -7.12 -1.92 -12.90
CA TYR A 73 -6.24 -3.07 -12.67
C TYR A 73 -6.76 -3.95 -11.54
N ALA A 74 -7.18 -3.36 -10.41
CA ALA A 74 -7.71 -4.10 -9.27
C ALA A 74 -8.95 -4.94 -9.63
N VAL A 75 -9.87 -4.39 -10.43
CA VAL A 75 -11.07 -5.10 -10.90
C VAL A 75 -10.69 -6.31 -11.76
N LYS A 76 -9.76 -6.13 -12.71
CA LYS A 76 -9.28 -7.23 -13.56
C LYS A 76 -8.55 -8.30 -12.75
N LEU A 77 -7.72 -7.89 -11.79
CA LEU A 77 -6.98 -8.80 -10.92
C LEU A 77 -7.92 -9.59 -10.00
N LYS A 78 -9.01 -8.97 -9.54
CA LYS A 78 -10.01 -9.63 -8.69
C LYS A 78 -10.69 -10.78 -9.42
N ALA A 79 -11.09 -10.59 -10.68
CA ALA A 79 -11.68 -11.66 -11.50
C ALA A 79 -10.70 -12.84 -11.67
N LEU A 80 -9.43 -12.55 -11.98
CA LEU A 80 -8.39 -13.58 -12.09
C LEU A 80 -8.11 -14.29 -10.76
N SER A 81 -8.14 -13.54 -9.64
CA SER A 81 -7.97 -14.11 -8.30
C SER A 81 -9.10 -15.07 -7.92
N GLU A 82 -10.31 -14.85 -8.41
CA GLU A 82 -11.44 -15.75 -8.20
C GLU A 82 -11.34 -17.00 -9.07
N GLU A 83 -10.90 -16.84 -10.32
CA GLU A 83 -10.66 -17.96 -11.25
C GLU A 83 -9.59 -18.93 -10.73
N LEU A 84 -8.53 -18.40 -10.11
CA LEU A 84 -7.37 -19.17 -9.68
C LEU A 84 -7.33 -19.47 -8.16
N GLN A 85 -8.43 -19.21 -7.44
CA GLN A 85 -8.46 -19.21 -5.97
C GLN A 85 -8.11 -20.55 -5.30
N ASP A 86 -8.26 -21.66 -6.03
CA ASP A 86 -7.94 -23.00 -5.53
C ASP A 86 -6.43 -23.27 -5.46
N GLN A 87 -5.64 -22.54 -6.26
CA GLN A 87 -4.19 -22.77 -6.38
C GLN A 87 -3.37 -21.54 -5.95
N LEU A 88 -3.89 -20.34 -6.14
CA LEU A 88 -3.20 -19.09 -5.89
C LEU A 88 -3.95 -18.24 -4.87
N TYR A 89 -3.18 -17.53 -4.04
CA TYR A 89 -3.68 -16.44 -3.22
C TYR A 89 -3.05 -15.13 -3.70
N ILE A 90 -3.80 -14.37 -4.50
CA ILE A 90 -3.29 -13.18 -5.20
C ILE A 90 -3.53 -11.93 -4.35
N VAL A 91 -2.46 -11.15 -4.15
CA VAL A 91 -2.48 -9.87 -3.43
C VAL A 91 -1.99 -8.76 -4.37
N MET A 92 -2.82 -7.73 -4.55
CA MET A 92 -2.44 -6.58 -5.37
C MET A 92 -1.28 -5.80 -4.73
N ARG A 93 -0.25 -5.54 -5.51
CA ARG A 93 0.85 -4.63 -5.15
C ARG A 93 0.40 -3.17 -5.28
N VAL A 94 0.38 -2.45 -4.15
CA VAL A 94 -0.01 -1.03 -4.06
C VAL A 94 1.15 -0.22 -3.49
N TYR A 95 2.18 0.06 -4.30
CA TYR A 95 3.35 0.85 -3.89
C TYR A 95 3.22 2.28 -4.43
N PHE A 96 3.45 3.29 -3.60
CA PHE A 96 3.32 4.70 -4.00
C PHE A 96 4.61 5.29 -4.54
N GLU A 97 5.78 4.81 -4.11
CA GLU A 97 7.06 5.39 -4.48
C GLU A 97 8.09 4.30 -4.81
N LYS A 98 9.06 4.67 -5.65
CA LYS A 98 10.26 3.87 -5.92
C LYS A 98 11.47 4.63 -5.37
N PRO A 99 12.29 4.03 -4.49
CA PRO A 99 13.50 4.68 -3.99
C PRO A 99 14.48 4.95 -5.15
N ARG A 100 15.05 6.15 -5.20
CA ARG A 100 15.94 6.63 -6.26
C ARG A 100 17.20 7.23 -5.65
N THR A 101 18.36 6.92 -6.20
CA THR A 101 19.66 7.46 -5.78
C THR A 101 20.04 8.76 -6.50
N ARG A 102 19.30 9.10 -7.57
CA ARG A 102 19.44 10.35 -8.32
C ARG A 102 18.07 10.98 -8.51
N TRP A 103 18.03 12.31 -8.54
CA TRP A 103 16.80 13.06 -8.81
C TRP A 103 16.23 12.68 -10.16
N ALA A 104 14.97 12.24 -10.17
CA ALA A 104 14.23 11.93 -11.39
C ALA A 104 12.72 12.13 -11.18
N GLY A 105 12.36 13.15 -10.40
CA GLY A 105 11.00 13.44 -9.94
C GLY A 105 10.52 12.49 -8.82
N LYS A 106 9.58 12.95 -8.00
CA LYS A 106 8.75 12.08 -7.17
C LYS A 106 7.64 11.52 -8.07
N ALA A 107 7.42 10.20 -8.01
CA ALA A 107 6.30 9.56 -8.68
C ALA A 107 4.96 10.04 -8.10
#